data_AF-T1AFG0-F1
#
_entry.id   AF-T1AFG0-F1
#
_cell.length_a   1.000
_cell.length_b   1.000
_cell.length_c   1.000
_cell.angle_alpha   90.00
_cell.angle_beta   90.00
_cell.angle_gamma   90.00
#
_symmetry.space_group_name_H-M   'P 1'
#
loop_
_entity.id
_entity.type
_entity.pdbx_description
1 polymer ?
#
loop_
_entity_poly.entity_id
_entity_poly.type
_entity_poly.pdbx_seq_one_letter_code
_entity_poly.pdbx_strand_id
1 'polypeptide(L)'
;MFQKKWALDNGYDLIAWTFDPIRSLNAHFNLNKLGAITRTLVPNFYGTMEDSLNAGIPTDRVVAEWWIKEKRVMPEGNSSVVLDVSKQDFNLQIEEITSFQPKVVKVAIPYDITSIMSNDLAKAARIKKSLSVVLARLFSLQYSVVDFEKGQPSPWYVLSTDPPLKSGNLPNPFV
;
A
#
# COMPACT_ATOMS: atom_id res chain seq x y z
N MET A 1 8.39 13.71 -16.54
CA MET A 1 6.96 13.98 -16.24
C MET A 1 6.82 15.44 -15.87
N PHE A 2 5.81 16.15 -16.38
CA PHE A 2 5.61 17.60 -16.13
C PHE A 2 5.45 17.94 -14.64
N GLN A 3 4.62 17.18 -13.91
CA GLN A 3 4.39 17.38 -12.47
C GLN A 3 5.68 17.36 -11.65
N LYS A 4 6.54 16.35 -11.86
CA LYS A 4 7.86 16.28 -11.22
C LYS A 4 8.74 17.49 -11.55
N LYS A 5 8.77 17.92 -12.82
CA LYS A 5 9.57 19.07 -13.24
C LYS A 5 9.08 20.35 -12.57
N TRP A 6 7.78 20.63 -12.63
CA TRP A 6 7.18 21.80 -12.00
C TRP A 6 7.45 21.83 -10.49
N ALA A 7 7.31 20.70 -9.81
CA ALA A 7 7.55 20.62 -8.38
C ALA A 7 9.03 20.92 -8.02
N LEU A 8 9.98 20.34 -8.77
CA LEU A 8 11.40 20.63 -8.60
C LEU A 8 11.75 22.10 -8.89
N ASP A 9 11.19 22.66 -9.97
CA ASP A 9 11.40 24.07 -10.36
C ASP A 9 10.86 25.05 -9.29
N ASN A 10 9.91 24.61 -8.44
CA ASN A 10 9.35 25.37 -7.33
C ASN A 10 9.92 24.99 -5.95
N GLY A 11 11.00 24.21 -5.91
CA GLY A 11 11.70 23.86 -4.67
C GLY A 11 11.04 22.78 -3.80
N TYR A 12 10.06 22.05 -4.32
CA TYR A 12 9.42 20.96 -3.60
C TYR A 12 10.22 19.65 -3.66
N ASP A 13 10.16 18.89 -2.57
CA ASP A 13 10.85 17.60 -2.42
C ASP A 13 9.88 16.40 -2.54
N LEU A 14 8.60 16.66 -2.30
CA LEU A 14 7.54 15.66 -2.19
C LEU A 14 6.32 16.08 -3.00
N ILE A 15 5.74 15.12 -3.71
CA ILE A 15 4.38 15.19 -4.25
C ILE A 15 3.59 14.07 -3.59
N ALA A 16 2.41 14.36 -3.05
CA ALA A 16 1.59 13.37 -2.38
C ALA A 16 0.12 13.42 -2.79
N TRP A 17 -0.50 12.25 -2.86
CA TRP A 17 -1.94 12.07 -3.16
C TRP A 17 -2.42 10.73 -2.63
N THR A 18 -3.74 10.55 -2.55
CA THR A 18 -4.32 9.28 -2.08
C THR A 18 -4.69 8.34 -3.23
N PHE A 19 -4.68 7.03 -2.99
CA PHE A 19 -5.22 6.03 -3.92
C PHE A 19 -5.89 4.85 -3.19
N ASP A 20 -6.74 4.08 -3.90
CA ASP A 20 -7.39 2.87 -3.36
C ASP A 20 -6.38 1.71 -3.35
N PRO A 21 -5.97 1.19 -2.17
CA PRO A 21 -4.98 0.14 -2.06
C PRO A 21 -5.47 -1.23 -2.57
N ILE A 22 -6.77 -1.46 -2.79
CA ILE A 22 -7.18 -2.75 -3.37
C ILE A 22 -7.03 -2.79 -4.90
N ARG A 23 -6.81 -1.64 -5.54
CA ARG A 23 -6.72 -1.53 -7.01
C ARG A 23 -5.27 -1.75 -7.46
N SER A 24 -4.97 -2.96 -7.93
CA SER A 24 -3.63 -3.37 -8.38
C SER A 24 -3.01 -2.46 -9.44
N LEU A 25 -3.80 -1.91 -10.37
CA LEU A 25 -3.33 -0.95 -11.37
C LEU A 25 -2.84 0.36 -10.73
N ASN A 26 -3.58 0.88 -9.75
CA ASN A 26 -3.16 2.06 -9.00
C ASN A 26 -1.89 1.76 -8.21
N ALA A 27 -1.84 0.62 -7.52
CA ALA A 27 -0.67 0.20 -6.76
C ALA A 27 0.57 0.11 -7.64
N HIS A 28 0.45 -0.54 -8.80
CA HIS A 28 1.55 -0.66 -9.76
C HIS A 28 2.00 0.70 -10.30
N PHE A 29 1.07 1.57 -10.68
CA PHE A 29 1.43 2.88 -11.20
C PHE A 29 2.15 3.72 -10.14
N ASN A 30 1.57 3.86 -8.94
CA ASN A 30 2.11 4.72 -7.90
C ASN A 30 3.43 4.19 -7.34
N LEU A 31 3.51 2.88 -7.04
CA LEU A 31 4.65 2.32 -6.31
C LEU A 31 5.74 1.82 -7.25
N ASN A 32 5.37 1.01 -8.24
CA ASN A 32 6.36 0.40 -9.13
C ASN A 32 6.85 1.39 -10.21
N LYS A 33 5.92 2.08 -10.90
CA LYS A 33 6.28 2.98 -12.02
C LYS A 33 6.81 4.33 -11.56
N LEU A 34 6.15 4.99 -10.61
CA LEU A 34 6.63 6.29 -10.11
C LEU A 34 7.70 6.15 -9.02
N GLY A 35 7.68 5.05 -8.26
CA GLY A 35 8.58 4.86 -7.13
C GLY A 35 8.13 5.59 -5.86
N ALA A 36 6.83 5.89 -5.73
CA ALA A 36 6.30 6.40 -4.48
C ALA A 36 6.32 5.30 -3.40
N ILE A 37 6.30 5.73 -2.14
CA ILE A 37 6.08 4.83 -1.00
C ILE A 37 4.69 5.08 -0.41
N THR A 38 4.21 4.18 0.45
CA THR A 38 3.09 4.49 1.34
C THR A 38 3.31 3.93 2.73
N ARG A 39 3.02 4.74 3.74
CA ARG A 39 3.08 4.40 5.17
C ARG A 39 1.94 5.03 5.97
N THR A 40 0.97 5.62 5.28
CA THR A 40 -0.20 6.28 5.87
C THR A 40 -1.45 5.69 5.25
N LEU A 41 -2.31 5.13 6.10
CA LEU A 41 -3.66 4.70 5.75
C LEU A 41 -4.65 5.72 6.30
N VAL A 42 -5.55 6.20 5.44
CA VAL A 42 -6.65 7.09 5.80
C VAL A 42 -7.96 6.31 5.69
N PRO A 43 -8.58 5.93 6.82
CA PRO A 43 -9.80 5.13 6.81
C PRO A 43 -10.99 5.93 6.28
N ASN A 44 -11.84 5.26 5.50
CA ASN A 44 -13.11 5.79 4.96
C ASN A 44 -13.01 7.21 4.37
N PHE A 45 -11.99 7.47 3.55
CA PHE A 45 -11.60 8.80 3.09
C PHE A 45 -12.72 9.62 2.42
N TYR A 46 -13.62 8.97 1.68
CA TYR A 46 -14.74 9.62 0.99
C TYR A 46 -16.06 9.51 1.76
N GLY A 47 -16.07 8.89 2.95
CA GLY A 47 -17.29 8.64 3.69
C GLY A 47 -18.18 7.58 3.03
N THR A 48 -19.48 7.63 3.35
CA THR A 48 -20.49 6.75 2.76
C THR A 48 -20.75 7.16 1.31
N MET A 49 -20.58 6.23 0.37
CA MET A 49 -20.96 6.43 -1.02
C MET A 49 -22.36 5.85 -1.26
N GLU A 50 -23.20 6.55 -2.03
CA GLU A 50 -24.58 6.15 -2.31
C GLU A 50 -24.74 5.45 -3.68
N ASP A 51 -23.66 5.32 -4.45
CA ASP A 51 -23.71 4.69 -5.76
C ASP A 51 -23.86 3.16 -5.64
N SER A 52 -24.63 2.56 -6.56
CA SER A 52 -24.97 1.14 -6.53
C SER A 52 -23.76 0.20 -6.57
N LEU A 53 -22.59 0.71 -6.97
CA LEU A 53 -21.33 -0.03 -7.10
C LEU A 53 -20.48 -0.02 -5.81
N ASN A 54 -20.61 0.99 -4.95
CA ASN A 54 -19.77 1.11 -3.75
C ASN A 54 -20.56 1.36 -2.47
N ALA A 55 -21.89 1.37 -2.52
CA ALA A 55 -22.75 1.48 -1.36
C ALA A 55 -22.36 0.47 -0.27
N GLY A 56 -22.02 0.99 0.91
CA GLY A 56 -21.64 0.19 2.08
C GLY A 56 -20.20 -0.33 2.11
N ILE A 57 -19.36 -0.01 1.11
CA ILE A 57 -17.93 -0.39 1.11
C ILE A 57 -17.07 0.74 1.67
N PRO A 58 -16.19 0.47 2.67
CA PRO A 58 -15.24 1.46 3.17
C PRO A 58 -14.36 2.03 2.06
N THR A 59 -14.20 3.36 2.09
CA THR A 59 -13.41 4.10 1.09
C THR A 59 -11.99 4.36 1.56
N ASP A 60 -11.40 3.38 2.26
CA ASP A 60 -10.03 3.46 2.78
C ASP A 60 -9.04 3.81 1.66
N ARG A 61 -8.13 4.74 1.96
CA ARG A 61 -7.08 5.18 1.05
C ARG A 61 -5.72 5.09 1.69
N VAL A 62 -4.71 4.97 0.86
CA VAL A 62 -3.32 5.12 1.26
C VAL A 62 -2.73 6.38 0.64
N VAL A 63 -1.78 7.02 1.30
CA VAL A 63 -1.09 8.21 0.79
C VAL A 63 0.16 7.76 0.02
N ALA A 64 0.17 7.99 -1.29
CA ALA A 64 1.37 7.89 -2.10
C ALA A 64 2.29 9.08 -1.79
N GLU A 65 3.50 8.80 -1.34
CA GLU A 65 4.55 9.79 -1.12
C GLU A 65 5.60 9.67 -2.22
N TRP A 66 5.58 10.58 -3.18
CA TRP A 66 6.56 10.62 -4.27
C TRP A 66 7.67 11.63 -3.96
N TRP A 67 8.75 11.14 -3.36
CA TRP A 67 9.95 11.90 -3.06
C TRP A 67 10.78 12.11 -4.33
N ILE A 68 10.63 13.28 -4.96
CA ILE A 68 11.06 13.50 -6.34
C ILE A 68 12.54 13.81 -6.51
N LYS A 69 13.24 14.18 -5.45
CA LYS A 69 14.71 14.37 -5.42
C LYS A 69 15.46 13.07 -5.12
N GLU A 70 14.81 12.13 -4.46
CA GLU A 70 15.42 10.89 -4.02
C GLU A 70 15.47 9.84 -5.14
N LYS A 71 16.53 9.02 -5.13
CA LYS A 71 16.58 7.82 -5.95
C LYS A 71 16.02 6.67 -5.13
N ARG A 72 15.02 5.99 -5.69
CA ARG A 72 14.50 4.75 -5.15
C ARG A 72 15.61 3.69 -5.12
N VAL A 73 15.91 3.22 -3.93
CA VAL A 73 16.68 2.00 -3.67
C VAL A 73 15.68 0.84 -3.49
N MET A 74 16.08 -0.41 -3.70
CA MET A 74 15.21 -1.54 -3.34
C MET A 74 15.74 -2.12 -2.02
N PRO A 75 14.87 -2.47 -1.06
CA PRO A 75 15.32 -3.08 0.17
C PRO A 75 16.05 -4.39 -0.14
N GLU A 76 17.21 -4.59 0.49
CA GLU A 76 17.97 -5.83 0.40
C GLU A 76 17.41 -6.89 1.36
N GLY A 77 17.28 -8.12 0.89
CA GLY A 77 16.88 -9.28 1.70
C GLY A 77 15.83 -10.16 1.05
N ASN A 78 15.77 -11.42 1.47
CA ASN A 78 14.71 -12.33 1.06
C ASN A 78 13.43 -12.00 1.84
N SER A 79 12.29 -11.99 1.14
CA SER A 79 10.98 -11.86 1.79
C SER A 79 10.65 -13.16 2.51
N SER A 80 10.53 -13.10 3.83
CA SER A 80 10.30 -14.30 4.64
C SER A 80 8.83 -14.60 4.88
N VAL A 81 7.95 -13.59 4.83
CA VAL A 81 6.53 -13.74 5.17
C VAL A 81 5.64 -13.16 4.09
N VAL A 82 4.65 -13.95 3.70
CA VAL A 82 3.71 -13.69 2.62
C VAL A 82 2.29 -13.74 3.20
N LEU A 83 1.63 -12.58 3.34
CA LEU A 83 0.27 -12.46 3.84
C LEU A 83 -0.71 -12.36 2.68
N ASP A 84 -1.76 -13.17 2.67
CA ASP A 84 -2.80 -13.09 1.65
C ASP A 84 -4.09 -12.60 2.27
N VAL A 85 -4.47 -11.36 1.96
CA VAL A 85 -5.65 -10.70 2.52
C VAL A 85 -6.98 -11.29 2.02
N SER A 86 -6.92 -12.18 1.04
CA SER A 86 -8.09 -12.96 0.59
C SER A 86 -8.38 -14.17 1.49
N LYS A 87 -7.43 -14.56 2.35
CA LYS A 87 -7.58 -15.62 3.35
C LYS A 87 -8.05 -15.06 4.68
N GLN A 88 -8.81 -15.85 5.43
CA GLN A 88 -9.47 -15.38 6.67
C GLN A 88 -8.54 -15.31 7.90
N ASP A 89 -7.43 -16.05 7.90
CA ASP A 89 -6.55 -16.16 9.06
C ASP A 89 -5.15 -15.61 8.74
N PHE A 90 -5.03 -14.28 8.79
CA PHE A 90 -3.75 -13.58 8.66
C PHE A 90 -3.10 -13.26 10.03
N ASN A 91 -3.73 -13.64 11.15
CA ASN A 91 -3.28 -13.27 12.49
C ASN A 91 -1.97 -13.96 12.85
N LEU A 92 -1.84 -15.26 12.55
CA LEU A 92 -0.62 -16.02 12.80
C LEU A 92 0.60 -15.42 12.08
N GLN A 93 0.42 -14.95 10.84
CA GLN A 93 1.48 -14.31 10.07
C GLN A 93 1.86 -12.94 10.66
N ILE A 94 0.90 -12.19 11.19
CA ILE A 94 1.18 -10.92 11.88
C ILE A 94 1.95 -11.18 13.19
N GLU A 95 1.62 -12.23 13.94
CA GLU A 95 2.37 -12.63 15.14
C GLU A 95 3.79 -13.07 14.79
N GLU A 96 3.95 -13.85 13.71
CA GLU A 96 5.26 -14.23 13.16
C GLU A 96 6.09 -12.99 12.79
N ILE A 97 5.53 -12.04 12.05
CA ILE A 97 6.20 -10.77 11.70
C ILE A 97 6.59 -9.98 12.94
N THR A 98 5.71 -9.92 13.94
CA THR A 98 5.98 -9.19 15.19
C THR A 98 7.14 -9.83 15.97
N SER A 99 7.21 -11.16 15.94
CA SER A 99 8.20 -11.94 16.68
C SER A 99 9.58 -11.95 16.00
N PHE A 100 9.61 -12.19 14.69
CA PHE A 100 10.87 -12.31 13.94
C PHE A 100 11.36 -11.00 13.32
N GLN A 101 10.49 -9.98 13.23
CA GLN A 101 10.80 -8.64 12.70
C GLN A 101 11.58 -8.66 11.38
N PRO A 102 11.10 -9.39 10.36
CA PRO A 102 11.80 -9.48 9.07
C PRO A 102 11.93 -8.10 8.41
N LYS A 103 13.08 -7.80 7.79
CA LYS A 103 13.26 -6.50 7.10
C LYS A 103 12.30 -6.28 5.93
N VAL A 104 11.78 -7.36 5.33
CA VAL A 104 10.90 -7.33 4.16
C VAL A 104 9.73 -8.29 4.34
N VAL A 105 8.53 -7.79 4.05
CA VAL A 105 7.25 -8.54 4.09
C VAL A 105 6.51 -8.35 2.77
N LYS A 106 5.81 -9.38 2.29
CA LYS A 106 4.92 -9.29 1.13
C LYS A 106 3.46 -9.46 1.52
N VAL A 107 2.58 -8.63 0.95
CA VAL A 107 1.13 -8.72 1.17
C VAL A 107 0.42 -8.87 -0.19
N ALA A 108 -0.21 -10.03 -0.42
CA ALA A 108 -1.03 -10.29 -1.60
C ALA A 108 -2.34 -9.52 -1.52
N ILE A 109 -2.81 -9.11 -2.69
CA ILE A 109 -4.18 -8.69 -2.93
C ILE A 109 -4.77 -9.52 -4.07
N PRO A 110 -6.10 -9.61 -4.22
CA PRO A 110 -6.70 -10.27 -5.38
C PRO A 110 -6.27 -9.60 -6.69
N TYR A 111 -6.07 -10.41 -7.73
CA TYR A 111 -5.71 -9.90 -9.06
C TYR A 111 -6.82 -9.01 -9.66
N ASP A 112 -8.08 -9.45 -9.56
CA ASP A 112 -9.25 -8.76 -10.12
C ASP A 112 -10.33 -8.52 -9.05
N ILE A 113 -10.14 -7.46 -8.26
CA ILE A 113 -11.13 -7.03 -7.28
C ILE A 113 -12.44 -6.54 -7.94
N THR A 114 -12.40 -6.08 -9.19
CA THR A 114 -13.59 -5.56 -9.89
C THR A 114 -14.58 -6.68 -10.13
N SER A 115 -14.11 -7.82 -10.65
CA SER A 115 -14.95 -9.01 -10.81
C SER A 115 -15.52 -9.49 -9.47
N ILE A 116 -14.73 -9.46 -8.38
CA ILE A 116 -15.23 -9.83 -7.05
C ILE A 116 -16.33 -8.87 -6.60
N MET A 117 -16.17 -7.55 -6.76
CA MET A 117 -17.19 -6.56 -6.38
C MET A 117 -18.51 -6.75 -7.14
N SER A 118 -18.44 -7.09 -8.43
CA SER A 118 -19.64 -7.33 -9.25
C SER A 118 -20.36 -8.63 -8.89
N ASN A 119 -19.64 -9.64 -8.39
CA ASN A 119 -20.22 -10.96 -8.10
C ASN A 119 -20.59 -11.16 -6.61
N ASP A 120 -19.81 -10.59 -5.69
CA ASP A 120 -19.99 -10.75 -4.24
C ASP A 120 -19.44 -9.52 -3.50
N LEU A 121 -20.30 -8.52 -3.34
CA LEU A 121 -19.99 -7.26 -2.67
C LEU A 121 -19.53 -7.47 -1.22
N ALA A 122 -20.12 -8.44 -0.51
CA ALA A 122 -19.78 -8.74 0.87
C ALA A 122 -18.36 -9.33 0.96
N LYS A 123 -17.96 -10.20 0.03
CA LYS A 123 -16.59 -10.70 -0.08
C LYS A 123 -15.61 -9.59 -0.41
N ALA A 124 -15.92 -8.72 -1.36
CA ALA A 124 -15.07 -7.58 -1.67
C ALA A 124 -14.87 -6.66 -0.43
N ALA A 125 -15.94 -6.37 0.31
CA ALA A 125 -15.89 -5.59 1.54
C ALA A 125 -14.99 -6.25 2.61
N ARG A 126 -15.13 -7.58 2.82
CA ARG A 126 -14.26 -8.33 3.75
C ARG A 126 -12.79 -8.23 3.36
N ILE A 127 -12.46 -8.45 2.09
CA ILE A 127 -11.07 -8.38 1.60
C ILE A 127 -10.50 -6.97 1.77
N LYS A 128 -11.26 -5.92 1.41
CA LYS A 128 -10.83 -4.53 1.60
C LYS A 128 -10.56 -4.24 3.08
N LYS A 129 -11.45 -4.70 3.97
CA LYS A 129 -11.27 -4.54 5.41
C LYS A 129 -10.02 -5.28 5.92
N SER A 130 -9.78 -6.51 5.46
CA SER A 130 -8.57 -7.27 5.80
C SER A 130 -7.30 -6.52 5.38
N LEU A 131 -7.26 -6.00 4.15
CA LEU A 131 -6.12 -5.22 3.67
C LEU A 131 -5.87 -3.98 4.53
N SER A 132 -6.92 -3.24 4.89
CA SER A 132 -6.81 -2.07 5.75
C SER A 132 -6.27 -2.42 7.14
N VAL A 133 -6.73 -3.51 7.75
CA VAL A 133 -6.23 -3.99 9.05
C VAL A 133 -4.75 -4.38 8.95
N VAL A 134 -4.38 -5.16 7.93
CA VAL A 134 -2.99 -5.61 7.72
C VAL A 134 -2.06 -4.42 7.48
N LEU A 135 -2.41 -3.49 6.60
CA LEU A 135 -1.59 -2.30 6.32
C LEU A 135 -1.47 -1.40 7.55
N ALA A 136 -2.57 -1.11 8.25
CA ALA A 136 -2.53 -0.31 9.47
C ALA A 136 -1.61 -0.94 10.52
N ARG A 137 -1.67 -2.27 10.69
CA ARG A 137 -0.82 -2.99 11.63
C ARG A 137 0.65 -2.93 11.21
N LEU A 138 0.97 -3.20 9.95
CA LEU A 138 2.35 -3.14 9.46
C LEU A 138 2.94 -1.72 9.54
N PHE A 139 2.15 -0.68 9.24
CA PHE A 139 2.55 0.72 9.41
C PHE A 139 2.83 1.06 10.88
N SER A 140 2.03 0.55 11.82
CA SER A 140 2.31 0.71 13.26
C SER A 140 3.60 0.03 13.71
N LEU A 141 4.04 -0.99 12.98
CA LEU A 141 5.31 -1.71 13.17
C LEU A 141 6.46 -1.08 12.36
N GLN A 142 6.32 0.16 11.91
CA GLN A 142 7.33 0.92 11.14
C GLN A 142 7.63 0.38 9.74
N TYR A 143 6.81 -0.52 9.20
CA TYR A 143 6.92 -0.89 7.79
C TYR A 143 6.33 0.21 6.90
N SER A 144 6.96 0.41 5.75
CA SER A 144 6.41 1.19 4.64
C SER A 144 6.26 0.29 3.43
N VAL A 145 5.21 0.46 2.63
CA VAL A 145 5.15 -0.12 1.29
C VAL A 145 6.11 0.63 0.39
N VAL A 146 6.99 -0.11 -0.29
CA VAL A 146 8.10 0.43 -1.09
C VAL A 146 8.12 -0.09 -2.52
N ASP A 147 7.32 -1.11 -2.83
CA ASP A 147 7.07 -1.58 -4.19
C ASP A 147 5.70 -2.27 -4.33
N PHE A 148 5.36 -2.55 -5.58
CA PHE A 148 4.29 -3.43 -5.97
C PHE A 148 4.76 -4.37 -7.09
N GLU A 149 4.82 -5.67 -6.78
CA GLU A 149 5.19 -6.71 -7.72
C GLU A 149 3.93 -7.25 -8.42
N LYS A 150 3.95 -7.24 -9.75
CA LYS A 150 2.96 -7.96 -10.56
C LYS A 150 3.33 -9.44 -10.59
N GLY A 151 2.38 -10.33 -10.32
CA GLY A 151 2.62 -11.77 -10.34
C GLY A 151 1.34 -12.60 -10.34
N GLN A 152 1.48 -13.88 -10.69
CA GLN A 152 0.46 -14.92 -10.54
C GLN A 152 0.87 -15.82 -9.35
N PRO A 153 -0.08 -16.35 -8.56
CA PRO A 153 -1.53 -16.20 -8.72
C PRO A 153 -2.07 -14.84 -8.24
N SER A 154 -1.27 -14.08 -7.49
CA SER A 154 -1.66 -12.78 -6.92
C SER A 154 -0.54 -11.74 -7.12
N PRO A 155 -0.87 -10.46 -7.30
CA PRO A 155 0.11 -9.37 -7.15
C PRO A 155 0.38 -9.07 -5.67
N TRP A 156 1.55 -8.50 -5.38
CA TRP A 156 2.05 -8.32 -4.02
C TRP A 156 2.49 -6.88 -3.76
N TYR A 157 2.06 -6.32 -2.63
CA TYR A 157 2.76 -5.22 -2.00
C TYR A 157 4.06 -5.71 -1.37
N VAL A 158 5.14 -4.94 -1.53
CA VAL A 158 6.41 -5.18 -0.85
C VAL A 158 6.57 -4.11 0.22
N LEU A 159 6.71 -4.53 1.47
CA LEU A 159 6.90 -3.65 2.62
C LEU A 159 8.27 -3.85 3.24
N SER A 160 8.86 -2.76 3.73
CA SER A 160 10.14 -2.79 4.44
C SER A 160 10.18 -1.81 5.59
N THR A 161 10.95 -2.15 6.63
CA THR A 161 11.29 -1.25 7.75
C THR A 161 12.40 -0.25 7.40
N ASP A 162 13.07 -0.41 6.25
CA ASP A 162 14.08 0.50 5.73
C ASP A 162 13.57 1.10 4.39
N PRO A 163 12.69 2.12 4.44
CA PRO A 163 12.14 2.69 3.23
C PRO A 163 13.25 3.34 2.39
N PRO A 164 13.26 3.13 1.07
CA PRO A 164 14.40 3.44 0.23
C PRO A 164 14.47 4.92 -0.18
N LEU A 165 14.68 5.79 0.80
CA LEU A 165 14.95 7.21 0.62
C LEU A 165 16.38 7.48 1.11
N LYS A 166 17.20 8.15 0.30
CA LYS A 166 18.62 8.36 0.61
C LYS A 166 18.82 9.28 1.83
N SER A 167 17.81 10.06 2.20
CA SER A 167 17.70 10.72 3.49
C SER A 167 16.94 9.81 4.48
N GLY A 168 17.67 8.94 5.16
CA GLY A 168 17.11 8.16 6.27
C GLY A 168 16.40 9.09 7.27
N ASN A 169 15.21 8.68 7.71
CA ASN A 169 14.37 9.39 8.68
C ASN A 169 13.64 10.65 8.20
N LEU A 170 13.14 10.71 6.97
CA LEU A 170 12.11 11.71 6.68
C LEU A 170 10.84 11.35 7.48
N PRO A 171 10.41 12.20 8.44
CA PRO A 171 9.20 11.94 9.22
C PRO A 171 8.00 11.80 8.28
N ASN A 172 6.96 11.11 8.74
CA ASN A 172 5.68 11.12 8.03
C ASN A 172 5.18 12.57 8.00
N PRO A 173 5.06 13.21 6.82
CA PRO A 173 4.71 14.63 6.75
C PRO A 173 3.23 14.90 7.07
N PHE A 174 2.47 13.85 7.41
CA PHE A 174 1.04 13.89 7.70
C PHE A 174 0.70 13.51 9.16
N VAL A 175 1.70 13.47 10.05
CA VAL A 175 1.53 13.23 11.50
C VAL A 175 1.94 14.48 12.28
#